data_AF-A0AA43EUB1-F1
#
_entry.id   AF-A0AA43EUB1-F1
#
_cell.length_a   1.000
_cell.length_b   1.000
_cell.length_c   1.000
_cell.angle_alpha   90.00
_cell.angle_beta   90.00
_cell.angle_gamma   90.00
#
_symmetry.space_group_name_H-M   'P 1'
#
loop_
_entity.id
_entity.type
_entity.pdbx_description
1 polymer ?
#
loop_
_entity_poly.entity_id
_entity_poly.type
_entity_poly.pdbx_seq_one_letter_code
_entity_poly.pdbx_strand_id
1 'polypeptide(L)'
;MLVNAPKLVAAYHTQVPDLSVPEQRVAFSISGHRGSAFDTAFNEWHILAISQAICLYRKQQKSDGPLFFGMDTHALSVPALASALEVLAANGVNVMLAEGDEYTPTPAVSHAILAYNRGRTTGLADGIVITPSHNPPHDGGFKYTPPLNPAYRAGWRNN
;
A
#
# COMPACT_ATOMS: atom_id res chain seq x y z
N MET A 1 -21.28 11.70 11.07
CA MET A 1 -21.78 11.95 9.69
C MET A 1 -21.39 10.75 8.83
N LEU A 2 -22.31 10.21 8.04
CA LEU A 2 -22.05 9.03 7.18
C LEU A 2 -21.53 9.46 5.80
N VAL A 3 -20.60 8.70 5.22
CA VAL A 3 -20.06 8.94 3.86
C VAL A 3 -20.94 8.25 2.81
N ASN A 4 -21.10 8.88 1.65
CA ASN A 4 -21.70 8.23 0.48
C ASN A 4 -20.61 7.43 -0.25
N ALA A 5 -20.49 6.14 0.06
CA ALA A 5 -19.44 5.27 -0.48
C ALA A 5 -19.44 5.19 -2.02
N PRO A 6 -20.58 5.04 -2.72
CA PRO A 6 -20.57 5.06 -4.19
C PRO A 6 -20.02 6.36 -4.79
N LYS A 7 -20.35 7.52 -4.22
CA LYS A 7 -19.79 8.81 -4.68
C LYS A 7 -18.29 8.92 -4.42
N LEU A 8 -17.83 8.39 -3.28
CA LEU A 8 -16.41 8.38 -2.94
C LEU A 8 -15.61 7.51 -3.91
N VAL A 9 -16.09 6.31 -4.22
CA VAL A 9 -15.48 5.42 -5.21
C VAL A 9 -15.53 6.03 -6.61
N ALA A 10 -16.63 6.68 -7.01
CA ALA A 10 -16.67 7.40 -8.28
C ALA A 10 -15.60 8.50 -8.34
N ALA A 11 -15.45 9.31 -7.28
CA ALA A 11 -14.44 10.36 -7.21
C ALA A 11 -13.01 9.81 -7.32
N TYR A 12 -12.74 8.61 -6.78
CA TYR A 12 -11.44 7.95 -6.89
C TYR A 12 -11.01 7.75 -8.35
N HIS A 13 -11.94 7.35 -9.22
CA HIS A 13 -11.66 7.11 -10.64
C HIS A 13 -11.79 8.37 -11.51
N THR A 14 -12.69 9.30 -11.18
CA THR A 14 -13.00 10.43 -12.07
C THR A 14 -12.16 11.68 -11.80
N GLN A 15 -11.64 11.86 -10.59
CA GLN A 15 -10.84 13.04 -10.27
C GLN A 15 -9.34 12.78 -10.52
N VAL A 16 -8.65 13.79 -11.05
CA VAL A 16 -7.24 13.75 -11.38
C VAL A 16 -6.50 14.81 -10.57
N PRO A 17 -5.43 14.45 -9.82
CA PRO A 17 -4.68 15.41 -9.02
C PRO A 17 -3.97 16.46 -9.89
N ASP A 18 -4.10 17.72 -9.50
CA ASP A 18 -3.35 18.84 -10.02
C ASP A 18 -2.04 19.00 -9.25
N LEU A 19 -0.91 18.74 -9.92
CA LEU A 19 0.42 18.84 -9.33
C LEU A 19 0.80 20.27 -8.93
N SER A 20 0.09 21.30 -9.40
CA SER A 20 0.31 22.67 -8.93
C SER A 20 -0.19 22.87 -7.49
N VAL A 21 -1.15 22.04 -7.03
CA VAL A 21 -1.75 22.08 -5.68
C VAL A 21 -0.99 21.13 -4.74
N PRO A 22 -0.24 21.62 -3.73
CA PRO A 22 0.56 20.77 -2.85
C PRO A 22 -0.22 19.65 -2.14
N GLU A 23 -1.47 19.92 -1.77
CA GLU A 23 -2.34 19.01 -1.03
C GLU A 23 -2.80 17.80 -1.86
N GLN A 24 -2.77 17.92 -3.19
CA GLN A 24 -3.12 16.84 -4.13
C GLN A 24 -1.91 16.03 -4.58
N ARG A 25 -0.72 16.32 -4.06
CA ARG A 25 0.49 15.56 -4.38
C ARG A 25 0.59 14.31 -3.52
N VAL A 26 1.36 13.34 -4.03
CA VAL A 26 1.80 12.21 -3.20
C VAL A 26 2.67 12.73 -2.05
N ALA A 27 2.18 12.57 -0.83
CA ALA A 27 2.93 12.74 0.40
C ALA A 27 3.17 11.37 1.04
N PHE A 28 4.35 10.77 0.81
CA PHE A 28 4.68 9.43 1.29
C PHE A 28 5.59 9.49 2.53
N SER A 29 5.04 9.21 3.70
CA SER A 29 5.75 9.25 4.99
C SER A 29 5.99 7.84 5.55
N ILE A 30 6.48 7.73 6.80
CA ILE A 30 6.54 6.44 7.53
C ILE A 30 5.17 5.74 7.63
N SER A 31 4.08 6.51 7.53
CA SER A 31 2.70 6.02 7.55
C SER A 31 2.13 5.79 6.16
N GLY A 32 2.98 5.79 5.13
CA GLY A 32 2.58 5.78 3.73
C GLY A 32 1.99 7.11 3.28
N HIS A 33 1.21 7.04 2.20
CA HIS A 33 0.39 8.13 1.68
C HIS A 33 -1.05 7.97 2.15
N ARG A 34 -1.71 9.07 2.49
CA ARG A 34 -3.11 9.11 2.91
C ARG A 34 -3.79 10.33 2.32
N GLY A 35 -5.10 10.23 2.14
CA GLY A 35 -5.94 11.31 1.69
C GLY A 35 -7.35 10.81 1.42
N SER A 36 -8.18 11.66 0.84
CA SER A 36 -9.55 11.33 0.45
C SER A 36 -9.72 11.58 -1.04
N ALA A 37 -10.51 10.73 -1.68
CA ALA A 37 -10.85 10.91 -3.08
C ALA A 37 -11.68 12.18 -3.33
N PHE A 38 -12.40 12.70 -2.32
CA PHE A 38 -13.14 13.96 -2.44
C PHE A 38 -12.25 15.19 -2.43
N ASP A 39 -11.07 15.10 -1.80
CA ASP A 39 -10.09 16.19 -1.74
C ASP A 39 -9.05 16.08 -2.87
N THR A 40 -9.28 15.16 -3.81
CA THR A 40 -8.33 14.82 -4.88
C THR A 40 -6.93 14.45 -4.35
N ALA A 41 -6.88 13.84 -3.16
CA ALA A 41 -5.64 13.49 -2.46
C ALA A 41 -5.45 11.97 -2.27
N PHE A 42 -6.39 11.15 -2.77
CA PHE A 42 -6.28 9.69 -2.82
C PHE A 42 -7.18 9.15 -3.93
N ASN A 43 -6.64 9.17 -5.15
CA ASN A 43 -7.32 8.81 -6.40
C ASN A 43 -6.48 7.81 -7.18
N GLU A 44 -7.03 7.24 -8.25
CA GLU A 44 -6.38 6.21 -9.08
C GLU A 44 -4.95 6.57 -9.47
N TRP A 45 -4.73 7.81 -9.95
CA TRP A 45 -3.42 8.33 -10.32
C TRP A 45 -2.36 8.26 -9.22
N HIS A 46 -2.75 8.45 -7.96
CA HIS A 46 -1.83 8.33 -6.82
C HIS A 46 -1.39 6.88 -6.65
N ILE A 47 -2.33 5.93 -6.74
CA ILE A 47 -2.06 4.51 -6.53
C ILE A 47 -1.22 3.94 -7.67
N LEU A 48 -1.52 4.32 -8.91
CA LEU A 48 -0.73 3.95 -10.08
C LEU A 48 0.72 4.44 -9.94
N ALA A 49 0.90 5.72 -9.60
CA ALA A 49 2.22 6.33 -9.45
C ALA A 49 3.03 5.72 -8.30
N ILE A 50 2.41 5.53 -7.13
CA ILE A 50 3.08 4.95 -5.95
C ILE A 50 3.44 3.48 -6.22
N SER A 51 2.53 2.69 -6.80
CA SER A 51 2.78 1.27 -7.11
C SER A 51 3.92 1.13 -8.12
N GLN A 52 3.96 1.99 -9.14
CA GLN A 52 5.05 2.00 -10.11
C GLN A 52 6.38 2.40 -9.46
N ALA A 53 6.37 3.40 -8.57
CA ALA A 53 7.56 3.80 -7.82
C ALA A 53 8.08 2.66 -6.94
N ILE A 54 7.20 1.89 -6.29
CA ILE A 54 7.58 0.69 -5.51
C ILE A 54 8.20 -0.37 -6.42
N CYS A 55 7.65 -0.63 -7.61
CA CYS A 55 8.23 -1.57 -8.56
C CYS A 55 9.65 -1.17 -8.98
N LEU A 56 9.86 0.12 -9.26
CA LEU A 56 11.19 0.66 -9.58
C LEU A 56 12.15 0.55 -8.40
N TYR A 57 11.69 0.86 -7.19
CA TYR A 57 12.47 0.73 -5.97
C TYR A 57 12.89 -0.73 -5.74
N ARG A 58 11.97 -1.69 -5.86
CA ARG A 58 12.27 -3.12 -5.74
C ARG A 58 13.32 -3.57 -6.76
N LYS A 59 13.22 -3.13 -8.02
CA LYS A 59 14.24 -3.40 -9.04
C LYS A 59 15.60 -2.82 -8.65
N GLN A 60 15.64 -1.58 -8.14
CA GLN A 60 16.87 -0.93 -7.68
C GLN A 60 17.51 -1.66 -6.49
N GLN A 61 16.70 -2.13 -5.53
CA GLN A 61 17.14 -2.89 -4.37
C GLN A 61 17.41 -4.38 -4.67
N LYS A 62 17.21 -4.81 -5.92
CA LYS A 62 17.30 -6.22 -6.34
C LYS A 62 16.41 -7.14 -5.49
N SER A 63 15.23 -6.66 -5.10
CA SER A 63 14.23 -7.43 -4.35
C SER A 63 13.41 -8.30 -5.29
N ASP A 64 13.74 -9.59 -5.29
CA ASP A 64 13.19 -10.63 -6.19
C ASP A 64 12.23 -11.61 -5.50
N GLY A 65 11.98 -11.46 -4.20
CA GLY A 65 10.99 -12.25 -3.45
C GLY A 65 9.54 -11.82 -3.69
N PRO A 66 8.56 -12.51 -3.08
CA PRO A 66 7.15 -12.15 -3.23
C PRO A 66 6.78 -10.85 -2.51
N LEU A 67 5.66 -10.23 -2.89
CA LEU A 67 5.07 -9.08 -2.21
C LEU A 67 3.79 -9.51 -1.48
N PHE A 68 3.77 -9.43 -0.14
CA PHE A 68 2.52 -9.66 0.61
C PHE A 68 1.64 -8.41 0.55
N PHE A 69 0.40 -8.57 0.08
CA PHE A 69 -0.50 -7.45 -0.15
C PHE A 69 -1.80 -7.64 0.65
N GLY A 70 -2.05 -6.71 1.58
CA GLY A 70 -3.27 -6.66 2.37
C GLY A 70 -4.04 -5.35 2.20
N MET A 71 -5.34 -5.39 2.51
CA MET A 71 -6.18 -4.19 2.62
C MET A 71 -7.09 -4.25 3.85
N ASP A 72 -7.52 -3.09 4.33
CA ASP A 72 -8.57 -2.96 5.35
C ASP A 72 -9.96 -2.75 4.73
N THR A 73 -10.94 -2.43 5.58
CA THR A 73 -12.36 -2.31 5.23
C THR A 73 -12.78 -0.91 4.75
N HIS A 74 -11.87 0.04 4.55
CA HIS A 74 -12.26 1.36 4.04
C HIS A 74 -12.76 1.27 2.59
N ALA A 75 -13.71 2.13 2.23
CA ALA A 75 -14.34 2.07 0.90
C ALA A 75 -13.35 2.30 -0.24
N LEU A 76 -12.31 3.12 -0.03
CA LEU A 76 -11.24 3.37 -1.00
C LEU A 76 -10.21 2.23 -1.08
N SER A 77 -10.27 1.25 -0.18
CA SER A 77 -9.27 0.19 -0.12
C SER A 77 -9.42 -0.80 -1.27
N VAL A 78 -10.66 -1.14 -1.64
CA VAL A 78 -10.98 -2.03 -2.77
C VAL A 78 -10.51 -1.47 -4.12
N PRO A 79 -10.86 -0.24 -4.54
CA PRO A 79 -10.37 0.29 -5.82
C PRO A 79 -8.85 0.52 -5.81
N ALA A 80 -8.25 0.88 -4.68
CA ALA A 80 -6.80 0.99 -4.57
C ALA A 80 -6.09 -0.36 -4.70
N LEU A 81 -6.68 -1.46 -4.21
CA LEU A 81 -6.14 -2.80 -4.38
C LEU A 81 -6.09 -3.17 -5.87
N ALA A 82 -7.20 -2.95 -6.57
CA ALA A 82 -7.31 -3.24 -8.00
C ALA A 82 -6.24 -2.48 -8.82
N SER A 83 -6.17 -1.15 -8.68
CA SER A 83 -5.20 -0.31 -9.42
C SER A 83 -3.75 -0.71 -9.14
N ALA A 84 -3.44 -1.06 -7.88
CA ALA A 84 -2.10 -1.50 -7.53
C ALA A 84 -1.77 -2.88 -8.12
N LEU A 85 -2.70 -3.82 -8.08
CA LEU A 85 -2.52 -5.15 -8.67
C LEU A 85 -2.26 -5.09 -10.17
N GLU A 86 -2.94 -4.21 -10.91
CA GLU A 86 -2.68 -3.99 -12.34
C GLU A 86 -1.21 -3.61 -12.60
N VAL A 87 -0.69 -2.63 -11.85
CA VAL A 87 0.69 -2.16 -11.99
C VAL A 87 1.70 -3.23 -11.55
N LEU A 88 1.42 -3.92 -10.45
CA LEU A 88 2.30 -4.98 -9.92
C LEU A 88 2.38 -6.16 -10.90
N ALA A 89 1.23 -6.59 -11.44
CA ALA A 89 1.17 -7.66 -12.44
C ALA A 89 1.88 -7.26 -13.74
N ALA A 90 1.67 -6.02 -14.22
CA ALA A 90 2.36 -5.50 -15.40
C ALA A 90 3.90 -5.44 -15.21
N ASN A 91 4.38 -5.27 -13.98
CA ASN A 91 5.81 -5.32 -13.64
C ASN A 91 6.33 -6.73 -13.32
N GLY A 92 5.50 -7.76 -13.41
CA GLY A 92 5.88 -9.16 -13.13
C GLY A 92 6.15 -9.44 -11.65
N VAL A 93 5.56 -8.65 -10.73
CA VAL A 93 5.72 -8.88 -9.29
C VAL A 93 4.86 -10.07 -8.88
N ASN A 94 5.46 -11.03 -8.19
CA ASN A 94 4.72 -12.14 -7.57
C ASN A 94 4.01 -11.65 -6.30
N VAL A 95 2.70 -11.44 -6.38
CA VAL A 95 1.88 -10.90 -5.28
C VAL A 95 1.19 -12.03 -4.52
N MET A 96 1.27 -11.98 -3.19
CA MET A 96 0.59 -12.90 -2.27
C MET A 96 -0.62 -12.17 -1.65
N LEU A 97 -1.82 -12.64 -1.98
CA LEU A 97 -3.09 -12.14 -1.45
C LEU A 97 -3.66 -13.12 -0.41
N ALA A 98 -4.58 -12.64 0.42
CA ALA A 98 -5.41 -13.51 1.24
C ALA A 98 -6.35 -14.34 0.36
N GLU A 99 -6.65 -15.57 0.77
CA GLU A 99 -7.60 -16.41 0.08
C GLU A 99 -9.00 -15.76 0.09
N GLY A 100 -9.71 -15.80 -1.04
CA GLY A 100 -11.06 -15.23 -1.13
C GLY A 100 -11.14 -13.70 -1.00
N ASP A 101 -10.04 -12.98 -1.25
CA ASP A 101 -9.95 -11.51 -1.18
C ASP A 101 -10.29 -10.94 0.21
N GLU A 102 -9.97 -11.70 1.27
CA GLU A 102 -10.23 -11.30 2.66
C GLU A 102 -9.41 -10.07 3.10
N TYR A 103 -10.02 -9.25 3.96
CA TYR A 103 -9.33 -8.13 4.60
C TYR A 103 -8.19 -8.63 5.49
N THR A 104 -7.03 -7.99 5.36
CA THR A 104 -5.80 -8.44 6.03
C THR A 104 -5.28 -7.34 6.96
N PRO A 105 -5.30 -7.55 8.29
CA PRO A 105 -4.74 -6.60 9.24
C PRO A 105 -3.26 -6.34 8.98
N THR A 106 -2.81 -5.10 9.20
CA THR A 106 -1.38 -4.72 9.13
C THR A 106 -0.43 -5.70 9.86
N PRO A 107 -0.71 -6.17 11.09
CA PRO A 107 0.19 -7.12 11.76
C PRO A 107 0.25 -8.49 11.07
N ALA A 108 -0.78 -8.91 10.34
CA ALA A 108 -0.76 -10.17 9.60
C ALA A 108 0.19 -10.10 8.39
N VAL A 109 0.20 -8.99 7.64
CA VAL A 109 1.16 -8.75 6.55
C VAL A 109 2.60 -8.71 7.09
N SER A 110 2.84 -7.94 8.16
CA SER A 110 4.17 -7.88 8.79
C SER A 110 4.62 -9.25 9.32
N HIS A 111 3.70 -10.03 9.89
CA HIS A 111 3.99 -11.39 10.35
C HIS A 111 4.35 -12.31 9.17
N ALA A 112 3.59 -12.25 8.07
CA ALA A 112 3.86 -13.05 6.87
C ALA A 112 5.25 -12.73 6.27
N ILE A 113 5.60 -11.45 6.18
CA ILE A 113 6.94 -11.00 5.74
C ILE A 113 8.03 -11.57 6.65
N LEU A 114 7.90 -11.42 7.97
CA LEU A 114 8.90 -11.89 8.93
C LEU A 114 9.02 -13.43 8.94
N ALA A 115 7.90 -14.13 8.81
CA ALA A 115 7.87 -15.59 8.72
C ALA A 115 8.54 -16.07 7.42
N TYR A 116 8.22 -15.43 6.30
CA TYR A 116 8.83 -15.72 5.01
C TYR A 116 10.33 -15.38 5.01
N ASN A 117 10.77 -14.26 5.58
CA ASN A 117 12.19 -13.87 5.53
C ASN A 117 13.07 -14.64 6.53
N ARG A 118 12.48 -15.39 7.47
CA ARG A 118 13.24 -16.12 8.50
C ARG A 118 14.24 -17.10 7.86
N GLY A 119 15.52 -16.88 8.13
CA GLY A 119 16.62 -17.73 7.64
C GLY A 119 16.97 -17.53 6.16
N ARG A 120 16.32 -16.59 5.46
CA ARG A 120 16.61 -16.27 4.06
C ARG A 120 17.58 -15.08 3.98
N THR A 121 18.44 -15.10 2.98
CA THR A 121 19.37 -14.00 2.65
C THR A 121 19.13 -13.42 1.25
N THR A 122 18.43 -14.15 0.40
CA THR A 122 18.01 -13.78 -0.96
C THR A 122 16.52 -14.08 -1.14
N GLY A 123 15.88 -13.53 -2.18
CA GLY A 123 14.46 -13.78 -2.41
C GLY A 123 13.57 -13.25 -1.30
N LEU A 124 13.97 -12.17 -0.60
CA LEU A 124 13.25 -11.66 0.56
C LEU A 124 11.90 -11.05 0.16
N ALA A 125 10.88 -11.34 0.95
CA ALA A 125 9.57 -10.73 0.82
C ALA A 125 9.52 -9.34 1.46
N ASP A 126 8.63 -8.53 0.92
CA ASP A 126 8.21 -7.22 1.42
C ASP A 126 6.68 -7.18 1.43
N GLY A 127 6.07 -6.01 1.61
CA GLY A 127 4.62 -5.93 1.46
C GLY A 127 4.02 -4.53 1.36
N ILE A 128 2.77 -4.52 0.93
CA ILE A 128 1.92 -3.33 0.86
C ILE A 128 0.70 -3.55 1.74
N VAL A 129 0.27 -2.51 2.44
CA VAL A 129 -1.00 -2.50 3.16
C VAL A 129 -1.80 -1.27 2.75
N ILE A 130 -3.00 -1.47 2.22
CA ILE A 130 -3.96 -0.40 1.96
C ILE A 130 -4.79 -0.18 3.21
N THR A 131 -4.50 0.90 3.93
CA THR A 131 -5.20 1.28 5.15
C THR A 131 -4.85 2.71 5.56
N PRO A 132 -5.83 3.58 5.83
CA PRO A 132 -5.60 4.84 6.53
C PRO A 132 -5.66 4.66 8.06
N SER A 133 -5.67 3.42 8.57
CA SER A 133 -5.78 3.07 9.99
C SER A 133 -7.15 3.46 10.57
N HIS A 134 -7.18 4.36 11.55
CA HIS A 134 -8.40 4.79 12.25
C HIS A 134 -8.96 6.11 11.69
N ASN A 135 -8.41 6.58 10.56
CA ASN A 135 -8.88 7.77 9.89
C ASN A 135 -10.37 7.65 9.49
N PRO A 136 -11.06 8.79 9.28
CA PRO A 136 -12.47 8.82 8.90
C PRO A 136 -12.83 7.92 7.70
N PRO A 137 -14.10 7.49 7.57
CA PRO A 137 -14.53 6.56 6.50
C PRO A 137 -14.34 7.04 5.05
N HIS A 138 -14.06 8.34 4.83
CA HIS A 138 -13.79 8.90 3.50
C HIS A 138 -12.30 8.84 3.10
N ASP A 139 -11.42 8.49 4.03
CA ASP A 139 -9.99 8.43 3.77
C ASP A 139 -9.59 7.07 3.17
N GLY A 140 -8.51 7.10 2.40
CA GLY A 140 -7.75 5.95 1.95
C GLY A 140 -6.29 6.10 2.38
N GLY A 141 -5.57 4.99 2.42
CA GLY A 141 -4.15 4.99 2.78
C GLY A 141 -3.39 3.89 2.07
N PHE A 142 -2.14 4.14 1.70
CA PHE A 142 -1.31 3.21 0.96
C PHE A 142 0.09 3.17 1.57
N LYS A 143 0.49 2.01 2.11
CA LYS A 143 1.73 1.83 2.87
C LYS A 143 2.59 0.75 2.25
N TYR A 144 3.90 0.95 2.28
CA TYR A 144 4.89 -0.03 1.85
C TYR A 144 5.79 -0.40 3.03
N THR A 145 6.04 -1.70 3.20
CA THR A 145 6.95 -2.27 4.19
C THR A 145 8.08 -2.96 3.42
N PRO A 146 9.31 -2.44 3.43
CA PRO A 146 10.44 -3.09 2.76
C PRO A 146 10.79 -4.42 3.45
N PRO A 147 11.70 -5.24 2.88
CA PRO A 147 12.11 -6.49 3.50
C PRO A 147 12.59 -6.30 4.94
N LEU A 148 11.76 -6.73 5.91
CA LEU A 148 12.11 -6.70 7.31
C LEU A 148 13.01 -7.90 7.60
N ASN A 149 14.21 -7.66 8.13
CA ASN A 149 15.06 -8.69 8.69
C ASN A 149 14.81 -8.79 10.22
N PRO A 150 14.70 -9.98 10.82
CA PRO A 150 14.69 -10.15 12.27
C PRO A 150 15.79 -9.37 13.01
N ALA A 151 16.97 -9.18 12.40
CA ALA A 151 18.07 -8.37 12.95
C ALA A 151 17.70 -6.89 13.12
N TYR A 152 16.75 -6.37 12.34
CA TYR A 152 16.29 -4.98 12.41
C TYR A 152 15.54 -4.68 13.73
N ARG A 153 14.96 -5.70 14.39
CA ARG A 153 14.35 -5.56 15.72
C ARG A 153 15.37 -5.44 16.86
N ALA A 154 16.62 -5.87 16.66
CA ALA A 154 17.64 -5.78 17.70
C ALA A 154 18.19 -4.35 17.87
N GLY A 155 18.10 -3.49 16.84
CA GLY A 155 18.59 -2.11 16.87
C GLY A 155 17.68 -1.09 17.54
N TRP A 156 16.40 -1.41 17.77
CA TRP A 156 15.40 -0.47 18.31
C TRP A 156 15.15 -0.59 19.82
N ARG A 157 15.85 -1.51 20.51
CA ARG A 157 15.77 -1.64 21.97
C ARG A 157 16.86 -0.92 22.75
N ASN A 158 17.84 -0.31 22.06
CA ASN A 158 18.98 0.35 22.68
C ASN A 158 19.18 1.79 22.16
N ASN A 159 18.15 2.64 22.25
CA ASN A 159 18.29 4.10 22.24
C ASN A 159 17.18 4.71 23.10
#